data_AF-A0A5N6RFZ8-F1
#
_entry.id   AF-A0A5N6RFZ8-F1
#
_cell.length_a   1.000
_cell.length_b   1.000
_cell.length_c   1.000
_cell.angle_alpha   90.00
_cell.angle_beta   90.00
_cell.angle_gamma   90.00
#
_symmetry.space_group_name_H-M   'P 1'
#
loop_
_entity.id
_entity.type
_entity.pdbx_description
1 polymer ?
#
loop_
_entity_poly.entity_id
_entity_poly.type
_entity_poly.pdbx_seq_one_letter_code
_entity_poly.pdbx_strand_id
1 'polypeptide(L)'
;MDSMPEAAAVVPGTVLIPVRFVWKHGGNSVYLFGSFTQQWSQLVPMLPVEGCDNVFQTVFGLMPGYHQYKFYVDGQWRYDESQPYVTGENGVVNTLLLATDYMDVDNEAFRRMARVTDGPLPEVVPSVSEADLQASRQRISVFLSTHTVYELLPESGKVFALDVDLPVKQAFHMLHEQGIPMAPLCDFSRGQFVGVLSALDFILILRELGSHASNLTEEELETHTISAWKEGKAYLNRQNDVHGRAFPRRLIHAGPYDNLKDVALKILQNEVATVPIIHSSSEDGSFPQLLHLASLSGILKCICRYFRHNASSLPILQLPICTIPVGTWAPKIGESNRRPLATLRPSASLSSALNLLVQAQVSSIPIVDDNDSLLDIYCRSDITALAKDRAYTHINLDEMTIHQALQLGQDSYSPYELRSQRCQMCLRSDSVHKVMERLANPGVRRLVIVEAGSKQVEGIVSLGDIFKFLLG
;
A
#
# COMPACT_ATOMS: atom_id res chain seq x y z
N MET A 1 41.46 12.41 47.28
CA MET A 1 41.84 13.08 46.02
C MET A 1 41.65 12.05 44.94
N ASP A 2 40.38 11.83 44.59
CA ASP A 2 39.73 12.41 43.41
C ASP A 2 40.37 11.87 42.12
N SER A 3 39.72 10.85 41.57
CA SER A 3 39.95 10.41 40.20
C SER A 3 38.60 10.48 39.50
N MET A 4 38.41 11.55 38.73
CA MET A 4 37.25 11.73 37.85
C MET A 4 37.31 10.69 36.72
N PRO A 5 36.18 10.12 36.27
CA PRO A 5 36.14 9.37 35.03
C PRO A 5 36.09 10.30 33.81
N GLU A 6 36.81 9.85 32.81
CA GLU A 6 37.09 10.36 31.48
C GLU A 6 35.82 10.78 30.69
N ALA A 7 35.85 11.97 30.11
CA ALA A 7 34.77 12.52 29.29
C ALA A 7 34.73 11.82 27.92
N ALA A 8 33.63 11.13 27.63
CA ALA A 8 33.37 10.55 26.31
C ALA A 8 33.18 11.66 25.25
N ALA A 9 33.81 11.46 24.09
CA ALA A 9 33.82 12.37 22.96
C ALA A 9 32.41 12.68 22.43
N VAL A 10 32.09 13.98 22.33
CA VAL A 10 30.85 14.51 21.77
C VAL A 10 30.93 14.49 20.23
N VAL A 11 30.02 13.77 19.59
CA VAL A 11 29.75 13.88 18.14
C VAL A 11 28.99 15.19 17.91
N PRO A 12 29.40 16.09 17.00
CA PRO A 12 28.72 17.36 16.81
C PRO A 12 27.42 17.14 16.02
N GLY A 13 26.27 17.42 16.65
CA GLY A 13 24.97 17.52 15.97
C GLY A 13 23.74 16.98 16.70
N THR A 14 23.90 16.33 17.86
CA THR A 14 22.77 15.74 18.61
C THR A 14 22.28 16.67 19.72
N VAL A 15 21.05 17.18 19.58
CA VAL A 15 20.37 17.95 20.63
C VAL A 15 19.88 16.98 21.71
N LEU A 16 20.47 17.05 22.91
CA LEU A 16 20.01 16.32 24.09
C LEU A 16 19.04 17.23 24.88
N ILE A 17 17.82 16.76 25.10
CA ILE A 17 16.80 17.44 25.90
C ILE A 17 16.97 17.00 27.36
N PRO A 18 17.23 17.93 28.31
CA PRO A 18 17.34 17.58 29.72
C PRO A 18 15.95 17.23 30.28
N VAL A 19 15.76 15.97 30.69
CA VAL A 19 14.52 15.51 31.31
C VAL A 19 14.71 15.21 32.79
N ARG A 20 13.81 15.77 33.61
CA ARG A 20 13.76 15.51 35.05
C ARG A 20 12.90 14.28 35.34
N PHE A 21 13.52 13.25 35.89
CA PHE A 21 12.85 12.07 36.44
C PHE A 21 12.64 12.27 37.94
N VAL A 22 11.44 11.99 38.43
CA VAL A 22 11.05 12.17 39.83
C VAL A 22 10.41 10.90 40.36
N TRP A 23 10.84 10.45 41.53
CA TRP A 23 10.24 9.38 42.30
C TRP A 23 9.67 9.94 43.59
N LYS A 24 8.36 9.75 43.82
CA LYS A 24 7.63 10.40 44.93
C LYS A 24 7.23 9.46 46.07
N HIS A 25 7.59 8.19 45.99
CA HIS A 25 7.04 7.14 46.86
C HIS A 25 7.99 6.71 48.00
N GLY A 26 9.00 7.53 48.32
CA GLY A 26 9.99 7.24 49.37
C GLY A 26 10.97 6.12 49.04
N GLY A 27 11.89 5.86 49.98
CA GLY A 27 12.97 4.87 49.87
C GLY A 27 14.27 5.39 50.48
N ASN A 28 15.22 4.51 50.77
CA ASN A 28 16.55 4.91 51.28
C ASN A 28 17.57 5.08 50.14
N SER A 29 17.50 4.22 49.12
CA SER A 29 18.37 4.26 47.93
C SER A 29 17.54 4.09 46.67
N VAL A 30 17.49 5.14 45.84
CA VAL A 30 16.69 5.19 44.61
C VAL A 30 17.59 5.39 43.39
N TYR A 31 17.44 4.54 42.39
CA TYR A 31 18.16 4.61 41.11
C TYR A 31 17.20 4.60 39.92
N LEU A 32 17.58 5.31 38.86
CA LEU A 32 16.92 5.32 37.55
C LEU A 32 17.63 4.35 36.60
N PHE A 33 16.85 3.61 35.83
CA PHE A 33 17.34 2.61 34.88
C PHE A 33 16.51 2.69 33.59
N GLY A 34 17.10 2.76 32.41
CA GLY A 34 16.30 2.91 31.18
C GLY A 34 17.02 2.60 29.88
N SER A 35 16.28 2.69 28.77
CA SER A 35 16.80 2.48 27.42
C SER A 35 17.99 3.38 27.07
N PHE A 36 18.06 4.55 27.72
CA PHE A 36 19.10 5.57 27.56
C PHE A 36 20.31 5.41 28.48
N THR A 37 20.28 4.50 29.45
CA THR A 37 21.41 4.23 30.35
C THR A 37 22.29 3.11 29.77
N GLN A 38 22.88 3.37 28.60
CA GLN A 38 23.63 2.38 27.80
C GLN A 38 22.83 1.08 27.59
N GLN A 39 21.61 1.20 27.03
CA GLN A 39 20.71 0.06 26.76
C GLN A 39 20.48 -0.81 28.00
N TRP A 40 20.04 -0.21 29.11
CA TRP A 40 19.78 -0.93 30.35
C TRP A 40 21.03 -1.59 30.97
N SER A 41 22.19 -0.93 30.94
CA SER A 41 23.43 -1.48 31.53
C SER A 41 23.89 -0.76 32.79
N GLN A 42 23.39 0.44 33.07
CA GLN A 42 23.87 1.29 34.17
C GLN A 42 22.74 1.86 35.03
N LEU A 43 22.85 1.73 36.36
CA LEU A 43 21.97 2.39 37.32
C LEU A 43 22.44 3.82 37.58
N VAL A 44 21.54 4.79 37.43
CA VAL A 44 21.82 6.22 37.68
C VAL A 44 21.24 6.61 39.05
N PRO A 45 22.06 7.02 40.03
CA PRO A 45 21.56 7.40 41.35
C PRO A 45 20.65 8.64 41.29
N MET A 46 19.57 8.63 42.07
CA MET A 46 18.68 9.78 42.24
C MET A 46 18.96 10.48 43.58
N LEU A 47 18.86 11.81 43.60
CA LEU A 47 19.16 12.64 44.77
C LEU A 47 17.85 13.04 45.48
N PRO A 48 17.83 13.08 46.83
CA PRO A 48 16.67 13.57 47.56
C PRO A 48 16.44 15.06 47.26
N VAL A 49 15.17 15.47 47.18
CA VAL A 49 14.78 16.86 46.93
C VAL A 49 14.78 17.64 48.23
N GLU A 50 15.57 18.72 48.31
CA GLU A 50 15.61 19.59 49.48
C GLU A 50 14.21 20.14 49.84
N GLY A 51 13.78 19.94 51.08
CA GLY A 51 12.48 20.42 51.59
C GLY A 51 11.29 19.49 51.37
N CYS A 52 11.48 18.34 50.70
CA CYS A 52 10.44 17.33 50.49
C CYS A 52 10.92 15.94 50.96
N ASP A 53 10.50 15.55 52.16
CA ASP A 53 10.75 14.19 52.65
C ASP A 53 10.07 13.17 51.71
N ASN A 54 10.82 12.13 51.29
CA ASN A 54 10.39 11.03 50.41
C ASN A 54 10.36 11.28 48.89
N VAL A 55 10.90 12.40 48.40
CA VAL A 55 10.99 12.66 46.95
C VAL A 55 12.45 12.61 46.49
N PHE A 56 12.70 11.84 45.43
CA PHE A 56 14.00 11.71 44.78
C PHE A 56 13.91 12.20 43.34
N GLN A 57 14.98 12.78 42.82
CA GLN A 57 15.04 13.26 41.45
C GLN A 57 16.40 13.06 40.79
N THR A 58 16.40 13.00 39.47
CA THR A 58 17.62 13.14 38.65
C THR A 58 17.26 13.80 37.33
N VAL A 59 18.24 14.43 36.67
CA VAL A 59 18.06 15.01 35.34
C VAL A 59 18.98 14.27 34.38
N PHE A 60 18.41 13.74 33.29
CA PHE A 60 19.17 13.01 32.28
C PHE A 60 18.90 13.59 30.89
N GLY A 61 19.96 13.77 30.10
CA GLY A 61 19.86 14.28 28.73
C GLY A 61 19.40 13.17 27.78
N LEU A 62 18.26 13.36 27.14
CA LEU A 62 17.65 12.38 26.24
C LEU A 62 17.51 12.92 24.82
N MET A 63 17.76 12.07 23.84
CA MET A 63 17.41 12.41 22.46
C MET A 63 15.88 12.38 22.28
N PRO A 64 15.31 13.17 21.35
CA PRO A 64 13.91 13.06 20.99
C PRO A 64 13.55 11.64 20.57
N GLY A 65 12.40 11.14 21.00
CA GLY A 65 11.97 9.77 20.73
C GLY A 65 11.29 9.11 21.93
N TYR A 66 11.00 7.82 21.77
CA TYR A 66 10.34 7.01 22.78
C TYR A 66 11.37 6.29 23.66
N HIS A 67 11.28 6.51 24.96
CA HIS A 67 12.17 5.94 25.97
C HIS A 67 11.39 5.14 26.99
N GLN A 68 12.02 4.07 27.50
CA GLN A 68 11.48 3.25 28.57
C GLN A 68 12.40 3.33 29.77
N TYR A 69 11.83 3.38 30.97
CA TYR A 69 12.60 3.48 32.21
C TYR A 69 11.89 2.82 33.38
N LYS A 70 12.64 2.55 34.44
CA LYS A 70 12.21 1.91 35.67
C LYS A 70 13.03 2.45 36.84
N PHE A 71 12.50 2.33 38.04
CA PHE A 71 13.18 2.69 39.26
C PHE A 71 13.65 1.44 40.01
N TYR A 72 14.83 1.51 40.60
CA TYR A 72 15.34 0.50 41.52
C TYR A 72 15.41 1.13 42.91
N VAL A 73 14.50 0.72 43.79
CA VAL A 73 14.27 1.32 45.12
C VAL A 73 14.50 0.24 46.17
N ASP A 74 15.49 0.46 47.04
CA ASP A 74 15.81 -0.43 48.18
C ASP A 74 15.91 -1.92 47.81
N GLY A 75 16.50 -2.21 46.66
CA GLY A 75 16.70 -3.58 46.17
C GLY A 75 15.54 -4.16 45.35
N GLN A 76 14.51 -3.36 45.07
CA GLN A 76 13.31 -3.81 44.34
C GLN A 76 13.02 -2.96 43.10
N TRP A 77 12.62 -3.63 42.03
CA TRP A 77 12.20 -2.98 40.79
C TRP A 77 10.80 -2.39 40.93
N ARG A 78 10.69 -1.08 40.75
CA ARG A 78 9.46 -0.29 40.88
C ARG A 78 9.24 0.56 39.62
N TYR A 79 8.00 0.89 39.35
CA TYR A 79 7.62 1.88 38.34
C TYR A 79 6.66 2.86 39.02
N ASP A 80 6.54 4.06 38.47
CA ASP A 80 5.60 5.06 38.97
C ASP A 80 4.25 4.85 38.28
N GLU A 81 3.25 4.40 39.03
CA GLU A 81 1.88 4.19 38.52
C GLU A 81 1.23 5.48 38.03
N SER A 82 1.73 6.65 38.46
CA SER A 82 1.21 7.95 38.03
C SER A 82 1.75 8.43 36.67
N GLN A 83 2.69 7.69 36.09
CA GLN A 83 3.31 7.99 34.78
C GLN A 83 2.87 6.96 33.73
N PRO A 84 2.90 7.28 32.42
CA PRO A 84 2.66 6.31 31.37
C PRO A 84 3.57 5.07 31.56
N TYR A 85 3.02 3.87 31.35
CA TYR A 85 3.75 2.61 31.48
C TYR A 85 3.27 1.57 30.47
N VAL A 86 4.11 0.58 30.21
CA VAL A 86 3.81 -0.58 29.36
C VAL A 86 4.24 -1.86 30.07
N THR A 87 3.54 -2.96 29.79
CA THR A 87 3.86 -4.30 30.29
C THR A 87 4.48 -5.12 29.16
N GLY A 88 5.67 -5.67 29.39
CA GLY A 88 6.37 -6.51 28.41
C GLY A 88 7.15 -7.64 29.08
N GLU A 89 8.04 -8.29 28.32
CA GLU A 89 8.84 -9.44 28.78
C GLU A 89 9.71 -9.13 30.02
N ASN A 90 10.08 -7.86 30.23
CA ASN A 90 10.88 -7.39 31.37
C ASN A 90 10.03 -6.83 32.54
N GLY A 91 8.74 -7.15 32.57
CA GLY A 91 7.77 -6.65 33.55
C GLY A 91 7.21 -5.27 33.17
N VAL A 92 6.68 -4.55 34.17
CA VAL A 92 6.11 -3.21 33.97
C VAL A 92 7.21 -2.16 34.00
N VAL A 93 7.24 -1.27 32.99
CA VAL A 93 8.20 -0.16 32.85
C VAL A 93 7.47 1.14 32.50
N ASN A 94 7.94 2.26 33.01
CA ASN A 94 7.44 3.58 32.62
C ASN A 94 7.91 3.95 31.21
N THR A 95 7.13 4.79 30.53
CA THR A 95 7.35 5.21 29.16
C THR A 95 7.38 6.74 29.08
N LEU A 96 8.30 7.27 28.28
CA LEU A 96 8.49 8.70 28.09
C LEU A 96 8.64 8.98 26.59
N LEU A 97 7.74 9.78 26.04
CA LEU A 97 7.86 10.28 24.67
C LEU A 97 8.39 11.71 24.73
N LEU A 98 9.57 11.93 24.16
CA LEU A 98 10.18 13.25 24.02
C LEU A 98 9.97 13.75 22.60
N ALA A 99 9.03 14.68 22.43
CA ALA A 99 8.88 15.44 21.20
C ALA A 99 9.85 16.64 21.20
N THR A 100 10.33 17.04 20.02
CA THR A 100 10.96 18.34 19.84
C THR A 100 9.85 19.37 19.73
N ASP A 101 9.51 20.00 20.86
CA ASP A 101 8.47 21.02 20.89
C ASP A 101 8.99 22.33 20.27
N TYR A 102 8.69 22.54 19.00
CA TYR A 102 8.07 23.79 18.59
C TYR A 102 6.58 23.50 18.39
N MET A 103 5.77 24.08 19.28
CA MET A 103 4.31 24.22 19.25
C MET A 103 3.48 22.97 19.59
N ASP A 104 3.31 22.73 20.89
CA ASP A 104 2.08 22.15 21.45
C ASP A 104 1.38 23.25 22.25
N VAL A 105 0.26 23.76 21.73
CA VAL A 105 -0.67 24.62 22.48
C VAL A 105 -2.06 24.01 22.35
N ASP A 106 -2.44 23.30 23.41
CA ASP A 106 -3.77 22.99 23.91
C ASP A 106 -4.85 22.49 22.94
N ASN A 107 -4.95 21.16 22.88
CA ASN A 107 -6.04 20.38 22.31
C ASN A 107 -7.32 20.33 23.20
N GLU A 108 -7.43 21.17 24.24
CA GLU A 108 -8.65 21.27 25.06
C GLU A 108 -9.59 22.43 24.65
N ALA A 109 -9.09 23.42 23.89
CA ALA A 109 -9.93 24.51 23.36
C ALA A 109 -10.84 24.06 22.18
N PHE A 110 -10.44 22.99 21.47
CA PHE A 110 -11.10 22.53 20.24
C PHE A 110 -12.48 21.87 20.46
N ARG A 111 -12.82 21.44 21.69
CA ARG A 111 -14.15 20.85 21.97
C ARG A 111 -15.19 21.83 22.51
N ARG A 112 -14.81 23.06 22.88
CA ARG A 112 -15.76 24.07 23.38
C ARG A 112 -16.18 25.12 22.34
N MET A 113 -15.55 25.14 21.16
CA MET A 113 -15.85 26.11 20.11
C MET A 113 -16.78 25.59 19.00
N ALA A 114 -17.49 24.47 19.25
CA ALA A 114 -18.51 23.92 18.35
C ALA A 114 -19.95 24.28 18.77
N ARG A 115 -20.13 25.40 19.49
CA ARG A 115 -21.44 26.04 19.65
C ARG A 115 -21.28 27.54 19.48
N VAL A 116 -21.90 28.03 18.40
CA VAL A 116 -22.11 29.44 18.02
C VAL A 116 -20.90 30.09 17.35
N THR A 117 -20.87 30.17 16.01
CA THR A 117 -21.20 31.35 15.18
C THR A 117 -20.89 31.04 13.70
N ASP A 118 -21.80 31.39 12.78
CA ASP A 118 -21.65 31.30 11.32
C ASP A 118 -20.49 32.18 10.79
N GLY A 119 -19.64 31.60 9.92
CA GLY A 119 -18.66 32.34 9.10
C GLY A 119 -17.40 31.50 8.74
N PRO A 120 -16.89 31.56 7.48
CA PRO A 120 -15.81 30.66 7.03
C PRO A 120 -14.42 31.17 7.45
N LEU A 121 -13.67 30.37 8.21
CA LEU A 121 -12.24 30.56 8.48
C LEU A 121 -11.39 29.79 7.46
N PRO A 122 -10.23 30.30 7.02
CA PRO A 122 -9.37 29.61 6.08
C PRO A 122 -8.64 28.44 6.77
N GLU A 123 -8.79 27.23 6.24
CA GLU A 123 -8.07 26.03 6.66
C GLU A 123 -6.55 26.23 6.48
N VAL A 124 -5.82 26.34 7.60
CA VAL A 124 -4.34 26.26 7.58
C VAL A 124 -3.97 24.79 7.43
N VAL A 125 -3.86 24.35 6.18
CA VAL A 125 -3.38 23.02 5.82
C VAL A 125 -1.90 22.92 6.16
N PRO A 126 -1.42 21.86 6.85
CA PRO A 126 0.00 21.66 7.11
C PRO A 126 0.77 21.56 5.78
N SER A 127 1.51 22.61 5.41
CA SER A 127 2.37 22.61 4.23
C SER A 127 3.73 22.06 4.63
N VAL A 128 4.05 20.84 4.22
CA VAL A 128 5.40 20.28 4.36
C VAL A 128 6.37 21.06 3.46
N SER A 129 7.57 21.34 3.96
CA SER A 129 8.59 22.04 3.19
C SER A 129 9.04 21.17 2.00
N GLU A 130 9.36 21.79 0.86
CA GLU A 130 9.92 21.04 -0.29
C GLU A 130 11.18 20.25 0.11
N ALA A 131 11.97 20.78 1.06
CA ALA A 131 13.14 20.10 1.59
C ALA A 131 12.79 18.78 2.30
N ASP A 132 11.74 18.76 3.12
CA ASP A 132 11.26 17.55 3.81
C ASP A 132 10.68 16.53 2.82
N LEU A 133 10.00 17.00 1.76
CA LEU A 133 9.51 16.16 0.68
C LEU A 133 10.67 15.46 -0.04
N GLN A 134 11.68 16.23 -0.44
CA GLN A 134 12.86 15.69 -1.12
C GLN A 134 13.67 14.76 -0.21
N ALA A 135 13.87 15.11 1.07
CA ALA A 135 14.55 14.24 2.03
C ALA A 135 13.81 12.91 2.22
N SER A 136 12.48 12.94 2.29
CA SER A 136 11.67 11.72 2.40
C SER A 136 11.76 10.85 1.14
N ARG A 137 11.67 11.45 -0.05
CA ARG A 137 11.85 10.75 -1.34
C ARG A 137 13.24 10.12 -1.44
N GLN A 138 14.28 10.84 -1.04
CA GLN A 138 15.64 10.33 -1.02
C GLN A 138 15.78 9.12 -0.09
N ARG A 139 15.25 9.19 1.14
CA ARG A 139 15.27 8.06 2.09
C ARG A 139 14.58 6.82 1.53
N ILE A 140 13.39 6.99 0.94
CA ILE A 140 12.65 5.88 0.30
C ILE A 140 13.42 5.35 -0.91
N SER A 141 13.98 6.23 -1.75
CA SER A 141 14.78 5.80 -2.90
C SER A 141 16.03 5.03 -2.48
N VAL A 142 16.73 5.47 -1.43
CA VAL A 142 17.90 4.75 -0.90
C VAL A 142 17.48 3.37 -0.41
N PHE A 143 16.42 3.29 0.39
CA PHE A 143 15.85 2.01 0.83
C PHE A 143 15.55 1.09 -0.36
N LEU A 144 14.81 1.56 -1.37
CA LEU A 144 14.44 0.74 -2.54
C LEU A 144 15.64 0.34 -3.41
N SER A 145 16.71 1.12 -3.41
CA SER A 145 17.95 0.79 -4.14
C SER A 145 18.86 -0.18 -3.39
N THR A 146 18.81 -0.23 -2.05
CA THR A 146 19.65 -1.13 -1.23
C THR A 146 19.00 -2.48 -0.96
N HIS A 147 17.68 -2.58 -1.10
CA HIS A 147 16.90 -3.79 -0.82
C HIS A 147 16.56 -4.51 -2.13
N THR A 148 16.47 -5.84 -2.06
CA THR A 148 16.31 -6.69 -3.24
C THR A 148 14.92 -7.26 -3.37
N VAL A 149 14.56 -7.68 -4.58
CA VAL A 149 13.30 -8.37 -4.89
C VAL A 149 13.12 -9.65 -4.09
N TYR A 150 14.21 -10.30 -3.67
CA TYR A 150 14.18 -11.47 -2.79
C TYR A 150 13.35 -11.22 -1.52
N GLU A 151 13.33 -10.00 -0.99
CA GLU A 151 12.55 -9.64 0.20
C GLU A 151 11.03 -9.68 -0.01
N LEU A 152 10.57 -9.73 -1.26
CA LEU A 152 9.16 -9.91 -1.59
C LEU A 152 8.73 -11.38 -1.53
N LEU A 153 9.68 -12.33 -1.53
CA LEU A 153 9.37 -13.75 -1.50
C LEU A 153 8.86 -14.13 -0.10
N PRO A 154 7.70 -14.79 0.01
CA PRO A 154 7.29 -15.38 1.26
C PRO A 154 8.18 -16.59 1.61
N GLU A 155 8.25 -16.96 2.90
CA GLU A 155 8.96 -18.17 3.34
C GLU A 155 8.43 -19.44 2.65
N SER A 156 7.11 -19.46 2.39
CA SER A 156 6.45 -20.48 1.60
C SER A 156 5.34 -19.83 0.77
N GLY A 157 5.23 -20.22 -0.50
CA GLY A 157 4.23 -19.67 -1.40
C GLY A 157 3.93 -20.62 -2.55
N LYS A 158 2.76 -20.43 -3.17
CA LYS A 158 2.34 -21.13 -4.38
C LYS A 158 2.45 -20.18 -5.56
N VAL A 159 3.04 -20.64 -6.66
CA VAL A 159 3.06 -19.94 -7.94
C VAL A 159 2.32 -20.76 -8.99
N PHE A 160 1.70 -20.07 -9.94
CA PHE A 160 1.00 -20.69 -11.06
C PHE A 160 1.61 -20.20 -12.35
N ALA A 161 1.76 -21.09 -13.32
CA ALA A 161 2.10 -20.77 -14.69
C ALA A 161 1.19 -21.60 -15.60
N LEU A 162 0.83 -21.04 -16.75
CA LEU A 162 -0.01 -21.72 -17.74
C LEU A 162 0.82 -22.03 -18.97
N ASP A 163 0.55 -23.19 -19.58
CA ASP A 163 1.05 -23.51 -20.91
C ASP A 163 0.45 -22.55 -21.94
N VAL A 164 1.22 -22.13 -22.93
CA VAL A 164 0.74 -21.34 -24.06
C VAL A 164 -0.22 -22.11 -24.96
N ASP A 165 -0.13 -23.44 -24.98
CA ASP A 165 -1.00 -24.30 -25.78
C ASP A 165 -2.30 -24.67 -25.07
N LEU A 166 -2.49 -24.21 -23.83
CA LEU A 166 -3.74 -24.38 -23.11
C LEU A 166 -4.87 -23.61 -23.82
N PRO A 167 -6.06 -24.22 -24.03
CA PRO A 167 -7.23 -23.51 -24.52
C PRO A 167 -7.61 -22.32 -23.64
N VAL A 168 -8.00 -21.21 -24.26
CA VAL A 168 -8.34 -19.96 -23.57
C VAL A 168 -9.45 -20.16 -22.55
N LYS A 169 -10.50 -20.92 -22.88
CA LYS A 169 -11.56 -21.33 -21.96
C LYS A 169 -11.02 -21.97 -20.68
N GLN A 170 -10.13 -22.95 -20.81
CA GLN A 170 -9.56 -23.65 -19.65
C GLN A 170 -8.70 -22.71 -18.81
N ALA A 171 -7.94 -21.83 -19.45
CA ALA A 171 -7.16 -20.80 -18.77
C ALA A 171 -8.04 -19.89 -17.90
N PHE A 172 -9.22 -19.49 -18.40
CA PHE A 172 -10.17 -18.64 -17.66
C PHE A 172 -10.68 -19.34 -16.41
N HIS A 173 -11.10 -20.60 -16.55
CA HIS A 173 -11.54 -21.44 -15.44
C HIS A 173 -10.44 -21.61 -14.39
N MET A 174 -9.21 -21.90 -14.80
CA MET A 174 -8.08 -22.04 -13.87
C MET A 174 -7.79 -20.74 -13.10
N LEU A 175 -7.80 -19.57 -13.77
CA LEU A 175 -7.60 -18.30 -13.06
C LEU A 175 -8.69 -18.04 -12.02
N HIS A 176 -9.96 -18.33 -12.36
CA HIS A 176 -11.08 -18.21 -11.43
C HIS A 176 -10.96 -19.17 -10.25
N GLU A 177 -10.75 -20.46 -10.50
CA GLU A 177 -10.64 -21.50 -9.46
C GLU A 177 -9.49 -21.23 -8.49
N GLN A 178 -8.36 -20.72 -9.00
CA GLN A 178 -7.21 -20.38 -8.15
C GLN A 178 -7.33 -18.98 -7.53
N GLY A 179 -8.39 -18.22 -7.83
CA GLY A 179 -8.62 -16.87 -7.31
C GLY A 179 -7.56 -15.85 -7.72
N ILE A 180 -6.88 -16.07 -8.86
CA ILE A 180 -5.79 -15.21 -9.33
C ILE A 180 -6.22 -14.39 -10.56
N PRO A 181 -5.90 -13.08 -10.61
CA PRO A 181 -6.32 -12.22 -11.72
C PRO A 181 -5.42 -12.32 -12.96
N MET A 182 -4.34 -13.10 -12.89
CA MET A 182 -3.36 -13.28 -13.96
C MET A 182 -2.43 -14.47 -13.66
N ALA A 183 -1.81 -15.03 -14.71
CA ALA A 183 -0.74 -16.02 -14.61
C ALA A 183 0.36 -15.80 -15.67
N PRO A 184 1.65 -16.00 -15.35
CA PRO A 184 2.71 -16.13 -16.34
C PRO A 184 2.44 -17.28 -17.31
N LEU A 185 2.88 -17.09 -18.55
CA LEU A 185 2.81 -18.08 -19.61
C LEU A 185 4.17 -18.70 -19.84
N CYS A 186 4.21 -20.02 -19.84
CA CYS A 186 5.38 -20.81 -20.14
C CYS A 186 5.15 -21.60 -21.43
N ASP A 187 6.11 -21.52 -22.34
CA ASP A 187 6.20 -22.46 -23.45
C ASP A 187 6.94 -23.69 -22.93
N PHE A 188 6.20 -24.77 -22.65
CA PHE A 188 6.79 -25.99 -22.08
C PHE A 188 7.65 -26.74 -23.10
N SER A 189 7.35 -26.61 -24.39
CA SER A 189 8.17 -27.19 -25.46
C SER A 189 9.56 -26.55 -25.51
N ARG A 190 9.65 -25.25 -25.24
CA ARG A 190 10.92 -24.47 -25.22
C ARG A 190 11.50 -24.30 -23.81
N GLY A 191 10.75 -24.61 -22.77
CA GLY A 191 11.12 -24.42 -21.37
C GLY A 191 11.35 -22.94 -21.02
N GLN A 192 10.54 -22.02 -21.55
CA GLN A 192 10.75 -20.57 -21.37
C GLN A 192 9.46 -19.83 -21.01
N PHE A 193 9.56 -18.83 -20.14
CA PHE A 193 8.47 -17.88 -19.91
C PHE A 193 8.40 -16.87 -21.05
N VAL A 194 7.24 -16.77 -21.69
CA VAL A 194 7.06 -15.97 -22.92
C VAL A 194 6.07 -14.81 -22.75
N GLY A 195 5.32 -14.76 -21.65
CA GLY A 195 4.36 -13.68 -21.43
C GLY A 195 3.57 -13.82 -20.14
N VAL A 196 2.51 -13.00 -20.02
CA VAL A 196 1.54 -13.05 -18.92
C VAL A 196 0.14 -12.99 -19.49
N LEU A 197 -0.77 -13.85 -19.02
CA LEU A 197 -2.20 -13.79 -19.31
C LEU A 197 -2.91 -13.13 -18.12
N SER A 198 -3.74 -12.12 -18.38
CA SER A 198 -4.37 -11.31 -17.35
C SER A 198 -5.86 -11.09 -17.60
N ALA A 199 -6.57 -10.62 -16.59
CA ALA A 199 -7.96 -10.19 -16.72
C ALA A 199 -8.19 -9.15 -17.82
N LEU A 200 -7.18 -8.33 -18.19
CA LEU A 200 -7.31 -7.41 -19.32
C LEU A 200 -7.41 -8.18 -20.65
N ASP A 201 -6.64 -9.25 -20.81
CA ASP A 201 -6.73 -10.09 -22.01
C ASP A 201 -8.12 -10.69 -22.13
N PHE A 202 -8.73 -11.08 -21.01
CA PHE A 202 -10.09 -11.63 -20.98
C PHE A 202 -11.14 -10.60 -21.38
N ILE A 203 -11.00 -9.36 -20.88
CA ILE A 203 -11.86 -8.25 -21.28
C ILE A 203 -11.77 -8.02 -22.78
N LEU A 204 -10.57 -8.05 -23.35
CA LEU A 204 -10.38 -7.85 -24.79
C LEU A 204 -10.98 -8.99 -25.62
N ILE A 205 -10.81 -10.24 -25.18
CA ILE A 205 -11.39 -11.42 -25.83
C ILE A 205 -12.93 -11.34 -25.82
N LEU A 206 -13.54 -11.06 -24.66
CA LEU A 206 -15.00 -10.95 -24.55
C LEU A 206 -15.58 -9.79 -25.36
N ARG A 207 -14.85 -8.67 -25.46
CA ARG A 207 -15.27 -7.53 -26.31
C ARG A 207 -15.23 -7.87 -27.79
N GLU A 208 -14.24 -8.64 -28.24
CA GLU A 208 -14.15 -9.10 -29.62
C GLU A 208 -15.32 -10.04 -29.96
N LEU A 209 -15.65 -10.98 -29.05
CA LEU A 209 -16.79 -11.88 -29.17
C LEU A 209 -18.15 -11.16 -29.15
N GLY A 210 -18.29 -10.12 -28.33
CA GLY A 210 -19.53 -9.36 -28.19
C GLY A 210 -19.78 -8.36 -29.32
N SER A 211 -18.74 -7.94 -30.04
CA SER A 211 -18.92 -7.07 -31.21
C SER A 211 -19.50 -7.88 -32.37
N HIS A 212 -20.73 -7.58 -32.78
CA HIS A 212 -21.47 -8.25 -33.88
C HIS A 212 -20.79 -8.23 -35.28
N ALA A 213 -19.50 -7.92 -35.36
CA ALA A 213 -18.70 -7.82 -36.58
C ALA A 213 -17.67 -8.96 -36.74
N SER A 214 -17.52 -9.85 -35.76
CA SER A 214 -16.57 -10.97 -35.83
C SER A 214 -17.34 -12.30 -35.92
N ASN A 215 -16.93 -13.17 -36.85
CA ASN A 215 -17.49 -14.52 -37.09
C ASN A 215 -17.12 -15.51 -35.96
N LEU A 216 -16.89 -15.04 -34.73
CA LEU A 216 -16.27 -15.84 -33.69
C LEU A 216 -17.35 -16.51 -32.82
N THR A 217 -17.49 -17.83 -32.95
CA THR A 217 -18.47 -18.63 -32.20
C THR A 217 -17.88 -19.14 -30.87
N GLU A 218 -18.73 -19.59 -29.94
CA GLU A 218 -18.34 -20.24 -28.69
C GLU A 218 -17.29 -21.36 -28.89
N GLU A 219 -17.41 -22.09 -30.01
CA GLU A 219 -16.49 -23.16 -30.42
C GLU A 219 -15.04 -22.68 -30.58
N GLU A 220 -14.83 -21.41 -30.93
CA GLU A 220 -13.51 -20.85 -31.08
C GLU A 220 -12.81 -20.59 -29.74
N LEU A 221 -13.54 -20.27 -28.67
CA LEU A 221 -12.94 -20.12 -27.34
C LEU A 221 -12.53 -21.48 -26.73
N GLU A 222 -13.22 -22.55 -27.14
CA GLU A 222 -12.89 -23.92 -26.76
C GLU A 222 -11.68 -24.47 -27.53
N THR A 223 -11.51 -24.06 -28.78
CA THR A 223 -10.51 -24.62 -29.70
C THR A 223 -9.23 -23.77 -29.82
N HIS A 224 -9.30 -22.46 -29.60
CA HIS A 224 -8.13 -21.59 -29.70
C HIS A 224 -7.28 -21.63 -28.43
N THR A 225 -5.98 -21.82 -28.64
CA THR A 225 -4.97 -21.76 -27.59
C THR A 225 -4.65 -20.33 -27.20
N ILE A 226 -4.04 -20.13 -26.03
CA ILE A 226 -3.55 -18.82 -25.60
C ILE A 226 -2.52 -18.26 -26.60
N SER A 227 -1.64 -19.11 -27.15
CA SER A 227 -0.65 -18.74 -28.16
C SER A 227 -1.30 -18.13 -29.40
N ALA A 228 -2.30 -18.82 -29.98
CA ALA A 228 -3.03 -18.34 -31.16
C ALA A 228 -3.69 -16.98 -30.91
N TRP A 229 -4.35 -16.81 -29.75
CA TRP A 229 -5.01 -15.55 -29.39
C TRP A 229 -4.02 -14.39 -29.22
N LYS A 230 -2.88 -14.65 -28.58
CA LYS A 230 -1.85 -13.62 -28.40
C LYS A 230 -1.20 -13.22 -29.71
N GLU A 231 -1.04 -14.16 -30.64
CA GLU A 231 -0.53 -13.87 -31.97
C GLU A 231 -1.53 -12.98 -32.74
N GLY A 232 -2.81 -13.34 -32.76
CA GLY A 232 -3.89 -12.55 -33.39
C GLY A 232 -3.95 -11.11 -32.86
N LYS A 233 -3.86 -10.94 -31.53
CA LYS A 233 -3.77 -9.61 -30.88
C LYS A 233 -2.53 -8.82 -31.31
N ALA A 234 -1.40 -9.48 -31.53
CA ALA A 234 -0.20 -8.82 -32.02
C ALA A 234 -0.35 -8.35 -33.48
N TYR A 235 -1.14 -9.04 -34.31
CA TYR A 235 -1.48 -8.58 -35.67
C TYR A 235 -2.45 -7.39 -35.65
N LEU A 236 -3.48 -7.40 -34.79
CA LEU A 236 -4.43 -6.28 -34.68
C LEU A 236 -3.75 -5.00 -34.17
N ASN A 237 -2.86 -5.11 -33.18
CA ASN A 237 -2.11 -3.96 -32.68
C ASN A 237 -1.08 -3.42 -33.69
N ARG A 238 -0.61 -4.23 -34.66
CA ARG A 238 0.26 -3.76 -35.76
C ARG A 238 -0.43 -2.75 -36.68
N GLN A 239 -1.76 -2.74 -36.78
CA GLN A 239 -2.49 -1.82 -37.66
C GLN A 239 -2.67 -0.42 -37.04
N ASN A 240 -2.56 -0.30 -35.71
CA ASN A 240 -2.78 0.97 -35.00
C ASN A 240 -1.50 1.77 -34.71
N ASP A 241 -0.32 1.18 -34.89
CA ASP A 241 0.97 1.85 -34.64
C ASP A 241 1.60 2.36 -35.94
N VAL A 242 1.53 3.68 -36.16
CA VAL A 242 2.03 4.42 -37.34
C VAL A 242 3.55 4.25 -37.57
N HIS A 243 4.28 3.64 -36.63
CA HIS A 243 5.75 3.55 -36.64
C HIS A 243 6.34 2.16 -36.92
N GLY A 244 5.52 1.14 -37.26
CA GLY A 244 6.00 -0.06 -37.97
C GLY A 244 7.17 -0.86 -37.36
N ARG A 245 7.51 -0.69 -36.08
CA ARG A 245 8.52 -1.51 -35.39
C ARG A 245 7.85 -2.62 -34.58
N ALA A 246 7.64 -3.75 -35.22
CA ALA A 246 7.17 -4.97 -34.57
C ALA A 246 8.33 -5.64 -33.81
N PHE A 247 8.59 -5.21 -32.57
CA PHE A 247 9.32 -6.06 -31.63
C PHE A 247 8.29 -6.87 -30.83
N PRO A 248 8.39 -8.20 -30.75
CA PRO A 248 7.63 -8.95 -29.76
C PRO A 248 7.92 -8.31 -28.40
N ARG A 249 6.88 -7.86 -27.69
CA ARG A 249 7.06 -7.30 -26.35
C ARG A 249 7.70 -8.40 -25.49
N ARG A 250 9.01 -8.30 -25.28
CA ARG A 250 9.79 -9.24 -24.48
C ARG A 250 9.13 -9.30 -23.11
N LEU A 251 9.02 -10.51 -22.55
CA LEU A 251 8.50 -10.69 -21.20
C LEU A 251 9.27 -9.77 -20.23
N ILE A 252 8.55 -8.89 -19.55
CA ILE A 252 9.10 -8.08 -18.48
C ILE A 252 9.18 -8.98 -17.25
N HIS A 253 10.41 -9.26 -16.80
CA HIS A 253 10.68 -10.05 -15.61
C HIS A 253 11.73 -9.35 -14.73
N ALA A 254 11.88 -9.85 -13.51
CA ALA A 254 12.92 -9.42 -12.58
C ALA A 254 13.69 -10.65 -12.06
N GLY A 255 14.96 -10.45 -11.74
CA GLY A 255 15.75 -11.41 -10.98
C GLY A 255 15.52 -11.25 -9.47
N PRO A 256 15.79 -12.28 -8.64
CA PRO A 256 15.68 -12.16 -7.19
C PRO A 256 16.66 -11.13 -6.60
N TYR A 257 17.78 -10.86 -7.29
CA TYR A 257 18.81 -9.91 -6.85
C TYR A 257 18.69 -8.52 -7.48
N ASP A 258 17.66 -8.29 -8.32
CA ASP A 258 17.34 -6.95 -8.78
C ASP A 258 16.92 -6.10 -7.57
N ASN A 259 17.20 -4.80 -7.59
CA ASN A 259 16.75 -3.89 -6.53
C ASN A 259 15.25 -3.55 -6.68
N LEU A 260 14.61 -3.23 -5.57
CA LEU A 260 13.17 -2.92 -5.54
C LEU A 260 12.82 -1.66 -6.34
N LYS A 261 13.73 -0.67 -6.41
CA LYS A 261 13.52 0.57 -7.17
C LYS A 261 13.34 0.29 -8.66
N ASP A 262 14.24 -0.48 -9.25
CA ASP A 262 14.20 -0.82 -10.68
C ASP A 262 12.96 -1.64 -11.02
N VAL A 263 12.55 -2.55 -10.13
CA VAL A 263 11.30 -3.31 -10.33
C VAL A 263 10.06 -2.42 -10.22
N ALA A 264 10.02 -1.50 -9.25
CA ALA A 264 8.94 -0.52 -9.15
C ALA A 264 8.84 0.35 -10.41
N LEU A 265 9.98 0.84 -10.92
CA LEU A 265 10.05 1.60 -12.16
C LEU A 265 9.65 0.77 -13.38
N LYS A 266 10.12 -0.50 -13.49
CA LYS A 266 9.70 -1.44 -14.54
C LYS A 266 8.17 -1.61 -14.54
N ILE A 267 7.56 -1.76 -13.36
CA ILE A 267 6.11 -1.89 -13.22
C ILE A 267 5.39 -0.62 -13.71
N LEU A 268 5.84 0.56 -13.28
CA LEU A 268 5.23 1.84 -13.64
C LEU A 268 5.38 2.16 -15.14
N GLN A 269 6.59 2.01 -15.69
CA GLN A 269 6.91 2.39 -17.09
C GLN A 269 6.21 1.50 -18.10
N ASN A 270 6.00 0.23 -17.78
CA ASN A 270 5.33 -0.72 -18.66
C ASN A 270 3.83 -0.85 -18.36
N GLU A 271 3.31 -0.10 -17.38
CA GLU A 271 1.90 -0.10 -16.95
C GLU A 271 1.35 -1.51 -16.66
N VAL A 272 2.20 -2.38 -16.14
CA VAL A 272 1.83 -3.75 -15.76
C VAL A 272 1.36 -3.80 -14.31
N ALA A 273 0.53 -4.78 -13.95
CA ALA A 273 0.11 -4.92 -12.56
C ALA A 273 1.19 -5.58 -11.68
N THR A 274 1.96 -6.49 -12.27
CA THR A 274 2.96 -7.32 -11.60
C THR A 274 4.05 -7.75 -12.57
N VAL A 275 5.21 -8.12 -12.04
CA VAL A 275 6.37 -8.61 -12.80
C VAL A 275 6.78 -9.99 -12.26
N PRO A 276 6.86 -11.05 -13.09
CA PRO A 276 7.35 -12.35 -12.66
C PRO A 276 8.81 -12.28 -12.20
N ILE A 277 9.09 -12.91 -11.06
CA ILE A 277 10.43 -13.05 -10.51
C ILE A 277 10.95 -14.40 -10.96
N ILE A 278 11.92 -14.38 -11.86
CA ILE A 278 12.47 -15.55 -12.51
C ILE A 278 13.93 -15.71 -12.12
N HIS A 279 14.31 -16.91 -11.71
CA HIS A 279 15.69 -17.27 -11.44
C HIS A 279 16.11 -18.41 -12.37
N SER A 280 17.25 -18.26 -13.02
CA SER A 280 17.91 -19.33 -13.75
C SER A 280 19.24 -19.60 -13.07
N SER A 281 19.49 -20.86 -12.72
CA SER A 281 20.78 -21.30 -12.14
C SER A 281 21.86 -21.49 -13.20
N SER A 282 21.46 -21.63 -14.47
CA SER A 282 22.34 -21.73 -15.63
C SER A 282 22.78 -20.34 -16.10
N GLU A 283 24.08 -20.16 -16.37
CA GLU A 283 24.64 -18.93 -16.96
C GLU A 283 24.00 -18.61 -18.34
N ASP A 284 23.56 -19.63 -19.07
CA ASP A 284 22.89 -19.51 -20.37
C ASP A 284 21.40 -19.13 -20.25
N GLY A 285 20.89 -18.98 -19.02
CA GLY A 285 19.48 -18.66 -18.75
C GLY A 285 18.51 -19.83 -18.98
N SER A 286 19.03 -21.05 -19.18
CA SER A 286 18.22 -22.26 -19.35
C SER A 286 17.47 -22.66 -18.07
N PHE A 287 16.32 -23.32 -18.23
CA PHE A 287 15.45 -23.81 -17.15
C PHE A 287 15.04 -22.73 -16.11
N PRO A 288 14.40 -21.64 -16.54
CA PRO A 288 13.95 -20.59 -15.64
C PRO A 288 12.95 -21.13 -14.60
N GLN A 289 13.18 -20.79 -13.34
CA GLN A 289 12.29 -21.07 -12.22
C GLN A 289 11.51 -19.80 -11.86
N LEU A 290 10.17 -19.92 -11.85
CA LEU A 290 9.31 -18.86 -11.34
C LEU A 290 9.29 -18.91 -9.81
N LEU A 291 9.82 -17.86 -9.18
CA LEU A 291 9.91 -17.78 -7.72
C LEU A 291 8.67 -17.11 -7.11
N HIS A 292 8.26 -15.97 -7.66
CA HIS A 292 7.14 -15.18 -7.16
C HIS A 292 6.67 -14.13 -8.19
N LEU A 293 5.62 -13.35 -7.87
CA LEU A 293 5.14 -12.22 -8.67
C LEU A 293 5.33 -10.91 -7.90
N ALA A 294 6.26 -10.06 -8.35
CA ALA A 294 6.47 -8.74 -7.75
C ALA A 294 5.31 -7.81 -8.08
N SER A 295 4.86 -7.01 -7.11
CA SER A 295 3.78 -6.04 -7.27
C SER A 295 4.10 -4.76 -6.50
N LEU A 296 3.54 -3.62 -6.93
CA LEU A 296 3.67 -2.36 -6.18
C LEU A 296 3.12 -2.49 -4.76
N SER A 297 2.03 -3.23 -4.53
CA SER A 297 1.51 -3.51 -3.18
C SER A 297 2.51 -4.26 -2.30
N GLY A 298 3.23 -5.23 -2.86
CA GLY A 298 4.27 -5.97 -2.12
C GLY A 298 5.45 -5.07 -1.76
N ILE A 299 5.90 -4.25 -2.71
CA ILE A 299 6.97 -3.25 -2.48
C ILE A 299 6.51 -2.22 -1.44
N LEU A 300 5.26 -1.75 -1.52
CA LEU A 300 4.69 -0.79 -0.57
C LEU A 300 4.61 -1.37 0.84
N LYS A 301 4.26 -2.66 0.95
CA LYS A 301 4.27 -3.39 2.22
C LYS A 301 5.67 -3.46 2.82
N CYS A 302 6.72 -3.64 2.01
CA CYS A 302 8.11 -3.57 2.48
C CYS A 302 8.48 -2.18 3.00
N ILE A 303 8.09 -1.11 2.29
CA ILE A 303 8.29 0.28 2.74
C ILE A 303 7.58 0.49 4.09
N CYS A 304 6.30 0.14 4.20
CA CYS A 304 5.53 0.30 5.44
C CYS A 304 6.14 -0.50 6.59
N ARG A 305 6.60 -1.73 6.34
CA ARG A 305 7.27 -2.57 7.35
C ARG A 305 8.58 -1.94 7.83
N TYR A 306 9.41 -1.44 6.91
CA TYR A 306 10.71 -0.87 7.24
C TYR A 306 10.59 0.43 8.05
N PHE A 307 9.68 1.32 7.65
CA PHE A 307 9.51 2.63 8.29
C PHE A 307 8.50 2.64 9.45
N ARG A 308 7.88 1.50 9.81
CA ARG A 308 6.86 1.40 10.87
C ARG A 308 7.28 2.07 12.18
N HIS A 309 8.52 1.87 12.62
CA HIS A 309 9.05 2.40 13.89
C HIS A 309 9.76 3.75 13.73
N ASN A 310 9.93 4.23 12.49
CA ASN A 310 10.65 5.46 12.15
C ASN A 310 9.80 6.37 11.26
N ALA A 311 8.48 6.44 11.48
CA ALA A 311 7.59 7.25 10.64
C ALA A 311 7.92 8.76 10.69
N SER A 312 8.51 9.25 11.80
CA SER A 312 9.05 10.61 11.91
C SER A 312 10.19 10.89 10.94
N SER A 313 10.86 9.85 10.42
CA SER A 313 11.87 10.00 9.38
C SER A 313 11.28 10.29 8.00
N LEU A 314 9.96 10.17 7.83
CA LEU A 314 9.26 10.48 6.59
C LEU A 314 8.07 11.41 6.88
N PRO A 315 8.32 12.73 7.12
CA PRO A 315 7.27 13.70 7.42
C PRO A 315 6.12 13.71 6.41
N ILE A 316 6.41 13.40 5.13
CA ILE A 316 5.40 13.30 4.06
C ILE A 316 4.30 12.28 4.34
N LEU A 317 4.57 11.26 5.18
CA LEU A 317 3.61 10.21 5.47
C LEU A 317 2.51 10.67 6.44
N GLN A 318 2.75 11.73 7.21
CA GLN A 318 1.77 12.30 8.14
C GLN A 318 0.84 13.31 7.46
N LEU A 319 1.17 13.75 6.24
CA LEU A 319 0.34 14.66 5.48
C LEU A 319 -1.03 14.05 5.18
N PRO A 320 -2.11 14.83 5.24
CA PRO A 320 -3.38 14.40 4.69
C PRO A 320 -3.29 14.16 3.19
N ILE A 321 -3.96 13.13 2.67
CA ILE A 321 -3.88 12.76 1.25
C ILE A 321 -4.35 13.88 0.32
N CYS A 322 -5.27 14.74 0.78
CA CYS A 322 -5.76 15.88 0.00
C CYS A 322 -4.74 17.01 -0.21
N THR A 323 -3.64 17.03 0.54
CA THR A 323 -2.62 18.09 0.47
C THR A 323 -1.53 17.78 -0.54
N ILE A 324 -1.45 16.53 -1.01
CA ILE A 324 -0.46 16.10 -1.99
C ILE A 324 -1.12 15.92 -3.38
N PRO A 325 -0.39 16.20 -4.47
CA PRO A 325 -0.91 16.10 -5.83
C PRO A 325 -0.95 14.65 -6.31
N VAL A 326 -1.70 13.79 -5.61
CA VAL A 326 -1.81 12.35 -5.86
C VAL A 326 -3.25 11.96 -6.15
N GLY A 327 -3.41 11.03 -7.09
CA GLY A 327 -4.70 10.48 -7.48
C GLY A 327 -5.47 11.38 -8.43
N THR A 328 -6.68 10.94 -8.74
CA THR A 328 -7.65 11.67 -9.58
C THR A 328 -8.79 12.14 -8.68
N TRP A 329 -9.06 13.44 -8.68
CA TRP A 329 -10.06 14.08 -7.84
C TRP A 329 -11.26 14.52 -8.68
N ALA A 330 -12.47 14.39 -8.12
CA ALA A 330 -13.67 14.95 -8.70
C ALA A 330 -13.51 16.47 -8.91
N PRO A 331 -14.02 17.02 -10.02
CA PRO A 331 -13.95 18.45 -10.29
C PRO A 331 -14.68 19.22 -9.18
N LYS A 332 -14.07 20.27 -8.66
CA LYS A 332 -14.75 21.19 -7.74
C LYS A 332 -15.79 22.01 -8.51
N ILE A 333 -16.88 22.39 -7.84
CA ILE A 333 -17.89 23.28 -8.40
C ILE A 333 -17.20 24.57 -8.89
N GLY A 334 -17.22 24.80 -10.21
CA GLY A 334 -16.56 25.94 -10.88
C GLY A 334 -15.27 25.63 -11.65
N GLU A 335 -14.69 24.43 -11.50
CA GLU A 335 -13.53 23.99 -12.30
C GLU A 335 -13.97 23.29 -13.59
N SER A 336 -14.07 24.05 -14.69
CA SER A 336 -14.59 23.55 -15.97
C SER A 336 -13.64 22.66 -16.79
N ASN A 337 -12.37 22.51 -16.37
CA ASN A 337 -11.32 21.93 -17.21
C ASN A 337 -10.77 20.56 -16.73
N ARG A 338 -11.35 19.93 -15.70
CA ARG A 338 -10.94 18.59 -15.26
C ARG A 338 -11.86 17.52 -15.85
N ARG A 339 -11.25 16.43 -16.36
CA ARG A 339 -12.01 15.25 -16.79
C ARG A 339 -12.79 14.71 -15.58
N PRO A 340 -14.08 14.35 -15.76
CA PRO A 340 -14.87 13.79 -14.67
C PRO A 340 -14.25 12.47 -14.21
N LEU A 341 -14.39 12.19 -12.92
CA LEU A 341 -14.00 10.90 -12.36
C LEU A 341 -14.89 9.82 -12.99
N ALA A 342 -14.27 8.78 -13.56
CA ALA A 342 -15.02 7.67 -14.13
C ALA A 342 -15.76 6.92 -13.01
N THR A 343 -17.08 6.80 -13.14
CA THR A 343 -17.96 6.10 -12.19
C THR A 343 -18.98 5.24 -12.94
N LEU A 344 -19.55 4.26 -12.26
CA LEU A 344 -20.60 3.37 -12.79
C LEU A 344 -21.85 3.43 -11.94
N ARG A 345 -23.01 3.23 -12.57
CA ARG A 345 -24.27 2.93 -11.88
C ARG A 345 -24.44 1.41 -11.75
N PRO A 346 -25.12 0.89 -10.71
CA PRO A 346 -25.38 -0.55 -10.58
C PRO A 346 -26.13 -1.17 -11.78
N SER A 347 -26.97 -0.36 -12.42
CA SER A 347 -27.74 -0.72 -13.62
C SER A 347 -26.97 -0.62 -14.92
N ALA A 348 -25.72 -0.12 -14.91
CA ALA A 348 -24.89 -0.05 -16.11
C ALA A 348 -24.63 -1.47 -16.66
N SER A 349 -24.60 -1.60 -17.99
CA SER A 349 -24.27 -2.87 -18.62
C SER A 349 -22.80 -3.23 -18.41
N LEU A 350 -22.53 -4.53 -18.36
CA LEU A 350 -21.18 -5.06 -18.25
C LEU A 350 -20.32 -4.60 -19.43
N SER A 351 -20.84 -4.66 -20.65
CA SER A 351 -20.19 -4.14 -21.87
C SER A 351 -19.73 -2.69 -21.70
N SER A 352 -20.59 -1.81 -21.19
CA SER A 352 -20.25 -0.39 -20.92
C SER A 352 -19.12 -0.24 -19.91
N ALA A 353 -19.16 -1.01 -18.82
CA ALA A 353 -18.10 -0.99 -17.81
C ALA A 353 -16.76 -1.51 -18.35
N LEU A 354 -16.78 -2.59 -19.14
CA LEU A 354 -15.59 -3.14 -19.78
C LEU A 354 -14.97 -2.14 -20.76
N ASN A 355 -15.79 -1.46 -21.56
CA ASN A 355 -15.36 -0.39 -22.43
C ASN A 355 -14.71 0.76 -21.63
N LEU A 356 -15.34 1.18 -20.53
CA LEU A 356 -14.83 2.25 -19.68
C LEU A 356 -13.48 1.89 -19.03
N LEU A 357 -13.30 0.65 -18.57
CA LEU A 357 -12.03 0.15 -18.02
C LEU A 357 -10.87 0.21 -19.02
N VAL A 358 -11.16 -0.06 -20.30
CA VAL A 358 -10.16 -0.02 -21.39
C VAL A 358 -9.90 1.42 -21.81
N GLN A 359 -10.94 2.21 -22.07
CA GLN A 359 -10.84 3.60 -22.54
C GLN A 359 -10.16 4.52 -21.52
N ALA A 360 -10.55 4.41 -20.24
CA ALA A 360 -9.93 5.19 -19.17
C ALA A 360 -8.57 4.60 -18.72
N GLN A 361 -8.16 3.44 -19.26
CA GLN A 361 -6.94 2.72 -18.89
C GLN A 361 -6.83 2.41 -17.38
N VAL A 362 -7.97 2.32 -16.69
CA VAL A 362 -8.04 2.02 -15.25
C VAL A 362 -8.35 0.54 -15.01
N SER A 363 -7.83 0.01 -13.91
CA SER A 363 -8.05 -1.38 -13.49
C SER A 363 -9.27 -1.59 -12.58
N SER A 364 -9.96 -0.51 -12.19
CA SER A 364 -11.16 -0.53 -11.37
C SER A 364 -11.90 0.80 -11.45
N ILE A 365 -13.23 0.77 -11.28
CA ILE A 365 -14.13 1.91 -11.37
C ILE A 365 -15.11 1.88 -10.19
N PRO A 366 -15.27 2.98 -9.44
CA PRO A 366 -16.26 3.09 -8.37
C PRO A 366 -17.70 2.96 -8.90
N ILE A 367 -18.54 2.26 -8.16
CA ILE A 367 -19.98 2.16 -8.40
C ILE A 367 -20.70 3.03 -7.37
N VAL A 368 -21.58 3.90 -7.84
CA VAL A 368 -22.24 4.93 -7.03
C VAL A 368 -23.75 4.94 -7.23
N ASP A 369 -24.50 5.33 -6.19
CA ASP A 369 -25.94 5.57 -6.27
C ASP A 369 -26.29 6.93 -6.89
N ASP A 370 -27.57 7.24 -7.05
CA ASP A 370 -28.02 8.50 -7.68
C ASP A 370 -27.56 9.79 -6.98
N ASN A 371 -27.06 9.71 -5.73
CA ASN A 371 -26.49 10.83 -4.97
C ASN A 371 -24.95 10.87 -5.06
N ASP A 372 -24.35 10.05 -5.93
CA ASP A 372 -22.91 9.84 -6.07
C ASP A 372 -22.22 9.27 -4.82
N SER A 373 -23.01 8.66 -3.92
CA SER A 373 -22.51 7.92 -2.77
C SER A 373 -21.97 6.55 -3.18
N LEU A 374 -20.80 6.20 -2.65
CA LEU A 374 -20.11 4.96 -2.98
C LEU A 374 -20.89 3.73 -2.51
N LEU A 375 -21.21 2.84 -3.46
CA LEU A 375 -21.85 1.55 -3.21
C LEU A 375 -20.84 0.41 -3.23
N ASP A 376 -20.02 0.32 -4.27
CA ASP A 376 -19.04 -0.76 -4.47
C ASP A 376 -17.96 -0.34 -5.49
N ILE A 377 -17.11 -1.26 -5.92
CA ILE A 377 -16.09 -1.04 -6.95
C ILE A 377 -16.03 -2.24 -7.92
N TYR A 378 -16.09 -1.96 -9.23
CA TYR A 378 -15.89 -2.99 -10.24
C TYR A 378 -14.43 -3.00 -10.69
N CYS A 379 -13.75 -4.14 -10.56
CA CYS A 379 -12.35 -4.33 -10.90
C CYS A 379 -12.21 -5.21 -12.15
N ARG A 380 -11.13 -5.03 -12.93
CA ARG A 380 -10.84 -5.91 -14.08
C ARG A 380 -10.84 -7.38 -13.68
N SER A 381 -10.33 -7.69 -12.48
CA SER A 381 -10.28 -9.06 -11.93
C SER A 381 -11.65 -9.70 -11.77
N ASP A 382 -12.72 -8.93 -11.66
CA ASP A 382 -14.07 -9.47 -11.45
C ASP A 382 -14.60 -10.20 -12.69
N ILE A 383 -14.00 -9.93 -13.85
CA ILE A 383 -14.37 -10.62 -15.09
C ILE A 383 -14.10 -12.13 -15.02
N THR A 384 -13.16 -12.58 -14.17
CA THR A 384 -12.88 -14.01 -14.02
C THR A 384 -14.05 -14.76 -13.39
N ALA A 385 -14.92 -14.07 -12.63
CA ALA A 385 -16.12 -14.68 -12.04
C ALA A 385 -17.10 -15.18 -13.11
N LEU A 386 -17.07 -14.63 -14.33
CA LEU A 386 -17.89 -15.15 -15.42
C LEU A 386 -17.49 -16.57 -15.83
N ALA A 387 -16.26 -17.00 -15.51
CA ALA A 387 -15.82 -18.37 -15.75
C ALA A 387 -16.54 -19.37 -14.84
N LYS A 388 -17.12 -18.93 -13.71
CA LYS A 388 -17.95 -19.79 -12.87
C LYS A 388 -19.13 -20.32 -13.67
N ASP A 389 -19.34 -21.64 -13.61
CA ASP A 389 -20.45 -22.34 -14.28
C ASP A 389 -20.59 -22.06 -15.79
N ARG A 390 -19.48 -21.65 -16.44
CA ARG A 390 -19.44 -21.22 -17.84
C ARG A 390 -20.38 -20.05 -18.13
N ALA A 391 -20.66 -19.18 -17.16
CA ALA A 391 -21.62 -18.10 -17.32
C ALA A 391 -21.33 -17.22 -18.56
N TYR A 392 -20.06 -16.97 -18.91
CA TYR A 392 -19.71 -16.22 -20.13
C TYR A 392 -20.22 -16.82 -21.45
N THR A 393 -20.58 -18.11 -21.53
CA THR A 393 -21.10 -18.74 -22.76
C THR A 393 -22.56 -18.41 -23.02
N HIS A 394 -23.30 -18.01 -21.98
CA HIS A 394 -24.74 -17.75 -22.05
C HIS A 394 -25.10 -16.29 -21.74
N ILE A 395 -24.09 -15.44 -21.50
CA ILE A 395 -24.29 -14.04 -21.11
C ILE A 395 -24.18 -13.14 -22.33
N ASN A 396 -25.25 -12.39 -22.60
CA ASN A 396 -25.18 -11.18 -23.39
C ASN A 396 -24.57 -10.05 -22.53
N LEU A 397 -23.37 -9.57 -22.90
CA LEU A 397 -22.65 -8.53 -22.17
C LEU A 397 -23.41 -7.20 -22.09
N ASP A 398 -24.31 -6.93 -23.04
CA ASP A 398 -25.11 -5.71 -23.04
C ASP A 398 -26.34 -5.80 -22.13
N GLU A 399 -26.87 -7.01 -21.90
CA GLU A 399 -28.02 -7.23 -21.02
C GLU A 399 -27.61 -7.41 -19.55
N MET A 400 -26.45 -8.03 -19.31
CA MET A 400 -25.97 -8.25 -17.95
C MET A 400 -25.59 -6.93 -17.28
N THR A 401 -26.18 -6.66 -16.13
CA THR A 401 -25.83 -5.49 -15.32
C THR A 401 -24.60 -5.74 -14.45
N ILE A 402 -23.91 -4.66 -14.08
CA ILE A 402 -22.77 -4.74 -13.16
C ILE A 402 -23.15 -5.34 -11.81
N HIS A 403 -24.35 -5.03 -11.31
CA HIS A 403 -24.87 -5.63 -10.09
C HIS A 403 -24.94 -7.16 -10.17
N GLN A 404 -25.47 -7.70 -11.27
CA GLN A 404 -25.53 -9.15 -11.51
C GLN A 404 -24.13 -9.76 -11.68
N ALA A 405 -23.22 -9.08 -12.38
CA ALA A 405 -21.85 -9.55 -12.57
C ALA A 405 -21.11 -9.70 -11.24
N LEU A 406 -21.28 -8.74 -10.32
CA LEU A 406 -20.69 -8.81 -8.99
C LEU A 406 -21.29 -9.93 -8.13
N GLN A 407 -22.57 -10.26 -8.29
CA GLN A 407 -23.20 -11.37 -7.56
C GLN A 407 -22.56 -12.72 -7.88
N LEU A 408 -22.15 -12.95 -9.14
CA LEU A 408 -21.47 -14.21 -9.53
C LEU A 408 -20.14 -14.42 -8.77
N GLY A 409 -19.43 -13.34 -8.47
CA GLY A 409 -18.15 -13.40 -7.76
C GLY A 409 -18.27 -13.45 -6.24
N GLN A 410 -19.44 -13.16 -5.66
CA GLN A 410 -19.63 -13.09 -4.21
C GLN A 410 -19.66 -14.46 -3.53
N ASP A 411 -19.99 -15.53 -4.26
CA ASP A 411 -19.99 -16.90 -3.72
C ASP A 411 -18.58 -17.52 -3.57
N SER A 412 -17.57 -16.91 -4.21
CA SER A 412 -16.19 -17.42 -4.22
C SER A 412 -15.36 -16.92 -3.03
N TYR A 413 -15.89 -15.98 -2.25
CA TYR A 413 -15.25 -15.46 -1.04
C TYR A 413 -15.87 -16.10 0.20
N SER A 414 -15.01 -16.56 1.11
CA SER A 414 -15.43 -17.14 2.39
C SER A 414 -16.41 -16.20 3.12
N PRO A 415 -17.48 -16.72 3.76
CA PRO A 415 -18.45 -15.89 4.51
C PRO A 415 -17.83 -15.09 5.69
N TYR A 416 -16.53 -15.27 5.96
CA TYR A 416 -15.75 -14.49 6.92
C TYR A 416 -15.09 -13.23 6.34
N GLU A 417 -15.06 -13.05 5.02
CA GLU A 417 -14.56 -11.84 4.35
C GLU A 417 -15.75 -10.91 4.04
N LEU A 418 -16.04 -9.97 4.96
CA LEU A 418 -17.08 -8.96 4.71
C LEU A 418 -16.81 -8.24 3.37
N ARG A 419 -17.89 -7.92 2.64
CA ARG A 419 -17.91 -7.02 1.47
C ARG A 419 -17.06 -5.74 1.66
N SER A 420 -16.86 -5.33 2.91
CA SER A 420 -15.97 -4.27 3.39
C SER A 420 -14.47 -4.42 3.07
N GLN A 421 -13.98 -5.57 2.60
CA GLN A 421 -12.57 -5.73 2.22
C GLN A 421 -12.27 -5.36 0.75
N ARG A 422 -13.24 -5.51 -0.17
CA ARG A 422 -13.03 -5.25 -1.60
C ARG A 422 -12.98 -3.76 -1.94
N CYS A 423 -13.88 -2.99 -1.32
CA CYS A 423 -13.92 -1.54 -1.51
C CYS A 423 -13.21 -0.85 -0.35
N GLN A 424 -11.93 -0.51 -0.55
CA GLN A 424 -11.16 0.24 0.42
C GLN A 424 -11.44 1.74 0.26
N MET A 425 -11.72 2.40 1.39
CA MET A 425 -12.06 3.82 1.44
C MET A 425 -11.07 4.59 2.32
N CYS A 426 -10.89 5.87 2.03
CA CYS A 426 -10.27 6.83 2.94
C CYS A 426 -10.98 8.18 2.89
N LEU A 427 -10.71 9.00 3.90
CA LEU A 427 -11.15 10.39 3.94
C LEU A 427 -10.06 11.31 3.37
N ARG A 428 -10.44 12.52 2.95
CA ARG A 428 -9.49 13.58 2.54
C ARG A 428 -8.41 13.85 3.58
N SER A 429 -8.82 13.81 4.85
CA SER A 429 -7.99 14.11 6.02
C SER A 429 -7.11 12.93 6.44
N ASP A 430 -7.30 11.74 5.86
CA ASP A 430 -6.49 10.58 6.21
C ASP A 430 -5.04 10.77 5.75
N SER A 431 -4.11 10.34 6.59
CA SER A 431 -2.69 10.49 6.31
C SER A 431 -2.24 9.60 5.14
N VAL A 432 -1.20 10.03 4.43
CA VAL A 432 -0.56 9.24 3.37
C VAL A 432 -0.10 7.88 3.89
N HIS A 433 0.37 7.81 5.14
CA HIS A 433 0.70 6.56 5.81
C HIS A 433 -0.46 5.58 5.82
N LYS A 434 -1.64 6.04 6.26
CA LYS A 434 -2.85 5.21 6.32
C LYS A 434 -3.28 4.75 4.92
N VAL A 435 -3.20 5.65 3.93
CA VAL A 435 -3.45 5.32 2.51
C VAL A 435 -2.51 4.23 2.02
N MET A 436 -1.21 4.35 2.32
CA MET A 436 -0.20 3.36 1.96
C MET A 436 -0.45 2.00 2.60
N GLU A 437 -0.78 1.96 3.90
CA GLU A 437 -1.12 0.71 4.60
C GLU A 437 -2.33 0.01 3.96
N ARG A 438 -3.35 0.77 3.55
CA ARG A 438 -4.52 0.19 2.87
C ARG A 438 -4.19 -0.34 1.48
N LEU A 439 -3.39 0.38 0.71
CA LEU A 439 -2.94 -0.04 -0.62
C LEU A 439 -1.91 -1.19 -0.58
N ALA A 440 -1.20 -1.37 0.54
CA ALA A 440 -0.27 -2.47 0.74
C ALA A 440 -0.98 -3.82 0.96
N ASN A 441 -2.30 -3.82 1.21
CA ASN A 441 -3.08 -5.04 1.32
C ASN A 441 -3.13 -5.77 -0.04
N PRO A 442 -2.84 -7.08 -0.09
CA PRO A 442 -2.91 -7.86 -1.32
C PRO A 442 -4.27 -7.71 -2.01
N GLY A 443 -4.25 -7.54 -3.34
CA GLY A 443 -5.46 -7.38 -4.15
C GLY A 443 -6.00 -5.95 -4.23
N VAL A 444 -5.64 -5.07 -3.30
CA VAL A 444 -6.05 -3.66 -3.33
C VAL A 444 -5.16 -2.89 -4.30
N ARG A 445 -5.77 -2.39 -5.39
CA ARG A 445 -5.04 -1.62 -6.43
C ARG A 445 -5.36 -0.13 -6.42
N ARG A 446 -6.52 0.23 -5.88
CA ARG A 446 -7.00 1.61 -5.73
C ARG A 446 -7.75 1.77 -4.42
N LEU A 447 -7.74 2.99 -3.93
CA LEU A 447 -8.43 3.46 -2.73
C LEU A 447 -9.37 4.59 -3.14
N VAL A 448 -10.64 4.51 -2.77
CA VAL A 448 -11.64 5.54 -3.09
C VAL A 448 -11.67 6.56 -1.95
N ILE A 449 -11.53 7.84 -2.29
CA ILE A 449 -11.66 8.93 -1.34
C ILE A 449 -13.12 9.35 -1.31
N VAL A 450 -13.68 9.38 -0.10
CA VAL A 450 -15.09 9.71 0.12
C VAL A 450 -15.26 10.82 1.15
N GLU A 451 -16.34 11.57 1.02
CA GLU A 451 -16.79 12.50 2.06
C GLU A 451 -17.24 11.72 3.30
N ALA A 452 -16.89 12.23 4.48
CA ALA A 452 -17.34 11.66 5.75
C ALA A 452 -18.87 11.81 5.89
N GLY A 453 -19.56 10.71 6.18
CA GLY A 453 -21.02 10.70 6.37
C GLY A 453 -21.77 10.30 5.11
N SER A 454 -21.77 11.17 4.07
CA SER A 454 -22.52 10.91 2.83
C SER A 454 -21.93 9.76 1.99
N LYS A 455 -20.64 9.46 2.16
CA LYS A 455 -19.85 8.57 1.30
C LYS A 455 -19.80 9.01 -0.16
N GLN A 456 -20.07 10.28 -0.45
CA GLN A 456 -19.95 10.83 -1.79
C GLN A 456 -18.51 10.63 -2.29
N VAL A 457 -18.35 10.13 -3.51
CA VAL A 457 -17.03 9.89 -4.09
C VAL A 457 -16.39 11.20 -4.50
N GLU A 458 -15.25 11.51 -3.89
CA GLU A 458 -14.51 12.74 -4.16
C GLU A 458 -13.22 12.51 -4.95
N GLY A 459 -12.73 11.28 -4.99
CA GLY A 459 -11.49 10.96 -5.69
C GLY A 459 -11.11 9.49 -5.62
N ILE A 460 -10.03 9.15 -6.31
CA ILE A 460 -9.45 7.81 -6.32
C ILE A 460 -7.93 7.90 -6.39
N VAL A 461 -7.26 7.10 -5.58
CA VAL A 461 -5.79 7.00 -5.53
C VAL A 461 -5.38 5.57 -5.87
N SER A 462 -4.48 5.40 -6.83
CA SER A 462 -3.92 4.09 -7.17
C SER A 462 -2.54 3.86 -6.55
N LEU A 463 -2.14 2.60 -6.50
CA LEU A 463 -0.75 2.22 -6.21
C LEU A 463 0.24 2.98 -7.10
N GLY A 464 -0.07 3.13 -8.39
CA GLY A 464 0.79 3.84 -9.34
C GLY A 464 0.96 5.31 -8.99
N ASP A 465 -0.10 5.98 -8.54
CA ASP A 465 -0.05 7.40 -8.17
C ASP A 465 0.84 7.64 -6.95
N ILE A 466 0.74 6.75 -5.94
CA ILE A 466 1.60 6.79 -4.76
C ILE A 466 3.07 6.58 -5.15
N PHE A 467 3.39 5.56 -5.97
CA PHE A 467 4.78 5.32 -6.35
C PHE A 467 5.36 6.43 -7.23
N LYS A 468 4.57 7.04 -8.13
CA LYS A 468 4.99 8.23 -8.88
C LYS A 468 5.34 9.37 -7.93
N PHE A 469 4.50 9.61 -6.93
CA PHE A 469 4.77 10.63 -5.91
C PHE A 469 6.02 10.34 -5.07
N LEU A 470 6.23 9.08 -4.64
CA LEU A 470 7.35 8.68 -3.80
C LEU A 470 8.69 8.64 -4.56
N LEU A 471 8.68 8.34 -5.86
CA LEU A 471 9.88 8.20 -6.68
C LEU A 471 10.28 9.47 -7.44
N GLY A 472 9.38 10.45 -7.56
CA GLY A 472 9.63 11.70 -8.28
C GLY A 472 9.15 11.64 -9.71
#